data_AF-A0A8J2LH87-F1
#
_entry.id   AF-A0A8J2LH87-F1
#
_cell.length_a   1.000
_cell.length_b   1.000
_cell.length_c   1.000
_cell.angle_alpha   90.00
_cell.angle_beta   90.00
_cell.angle_gamma   90.00
#
_symmetry.space_group_name_H-M   'P 1'
#
loop_
_entity.id
_entity.type
_entity.pdbx_description
1 polymer ?
#
loop_
_entity_poly.entity_id
_entity_poly.type
_entity_poly.pdbx_seq_one_letter_code
_entity_poly.pdbx_strand_id
1 'polypeptide(L)'
;AIDATLEGVKRFEANYPEILKASIGINAPRIFALMFGLIKPLLTPRTLEKVQIWGSNSNKWKVALLKIIPADQLLPAYGGTRSANKA
;
A
#
# COMPACT_ATOMS: atom_id res chain seq x y z
N ALA A 1 11.66 -13.61 8.23
CA ALA A 1 11.12 -12.45 7.48
C ALA A 1 9.60 -12.55 7.31
N ILE A 2 9.08 -13.68 6.80
CA ILE A 2 7.63 -13.92 6.68
C ILE A 2 6.95 -13.93 8.06
N ASP A 3 7.48 -14.65 9.04
CA ASP A 3 6.87 -14.75 10.38
C ASP A 3 6.72 -13.38 11.07
N ALA A 4 7.77 -12.56 11.03
CA ALA A 4 7.74 -11.20 11.56
C ALA A 4 6.69 -10.32 10.85
N THR A 5 6.50 -10.51 9.54
CA THR A 5 5.46 -9.81 8.77
C THR A 5 4.06 -10.25 9.22
N LEU A 6 3.84 -11.56 9.37
CA LEU A 6 2.56 -12.11 9.83
C LEU A 6 2.24 -11.68 11.26
N GLU A 7 3.24 -11.66 12.15
CA GLU A 7 3.06 -11.17 13.51
C GLU A 7 2.75 -9.66 13.54
N GLY A 8 3.45 -8.87 12.73
CA GLY A 8 3.17 -7.43 12.59
C GLY A 8 1.74 -7.15 12.13
N VAL A 9 1.26 -7.89 11.12
CA VAL A 9 -0.12 -7.78 10.62
C VAL A 9 -1.14 -8.12 11.70
N LYS A 10 -0.93 -9.24 12.42
CA LYS A 10 -1.82 -9.66 13.53
C LYS A 10 -1.91 -8.57 14.60
N ARG A 11 -0.76 -8.03 15.02
CA ARG A 11 -0.70 -6.98 16.04
C ARG A 11 -1.37 -5.70 15.57
N PHE A 12 -1.18 -5.32 14.31
CA PHE A 12 -1.82 -4.13 13.73
C PHE A 12 -3.34 -4.25 13.75
N GLU A 13 -3.90 -5.34 13.22
CA GLU A 13 -5.34 -5.57 13.18
C GLU A 13 -5.96 -5.65 14.59
N ALA A 14 -5.25 -6.25 15.56
CA ALA A 14 -5.75 -6.41 16.92
C ALA A 14 -5.78 -5.11 17.75
N ASN A 15 -4.82 -4.19 17.52
CA ASN A 15 -4.63 -3.01 18.39
C ASN A 15 -5.01 -1.68 17.72
N TYR A 16 -5.04 -1.62 16.38
CA TYR A 16 -5.32 -0.41 15.63
C TYR A 16 -6.42 -0.64 14.58
N PRO A 17 -7.58 -1.21 14.97
CA PRO A 17 -8.66 -1.43 14.02
C PRO A 17 -9.13 -0.09 13.43
N GLU A 18 -9.49 -0.11 12.15
CA GLU A 18 -10.14 1.00 11.42
C GLU A 18 -9.31 2.27 11.14
N ILE A 19 -8.06 2.35 11.60
CA ILE A 19 -7.19 3.52 11.38
C ILE A 19 -6.69 3.61 9.93
N LEU A 20 -6.59 2.46 9.24
CA LEU A 20 -6.12 2.43 7.86
C LEU A 20 -7.13 3.12 6.92
N LYS A 21 -6.72 4.14 6.17
CA LYS A 21 -7.54 4.75 5.10
C LYS A 21 -7.36 4.03 3.75
N ALA A 22 -6.11 3.77 3.36
CA ALA A 22 -5.74 3.08 2.12
C ALA A 22 -4.37 2.43 2.27
N SER A 23 -4.17 1.25 1.67
CA SER A 23 -2.86 0.59 1.55
C SER A 23 -2.57 0.32 0.07
N ILE A 24 -1.46 0.85 -0.43
CA ILE A 24 -1.16 0.85 -1.88
C ILE A 24 0.22 0.24 -2.10
N GLY A 25 0.26 -0.99 -2.59
CA GLY A 25 1.47 -1.62 -3.10
C GLY A 25 1.66 -1.27 -4.57
N ILE A 26 2.82 -0.70 -4.94
CA ILE A 26 3.17 -0.38 -6.33
C ILE A 26 4.40 -1.18 -6.77
N ASN A 27 4.56 -1.36 -8.07
CA ASN A 27 5.66 -2.15 -8.64
C ASN A 27 5.74 -3.56 -8.04
N ALA A 28 4.59 -4.15 -7.72
CA ALA A 28 4.50 -5.45 -7.07
C ALA A 28 4.93 -6.55 -8.05
N PRO A 29 5.99 -7.33 -7.77
CA PRO A 29 6.36 -8.48 -8.57
C PRO A 29 5.32 -9.61 -8.38
N ARG A 30 5.30 -10.59 -9.30
CA ARG A 30 4.32 -11.70 -9.27
C ARG A 30 4.31 -12.48 -7.94
N ILE A 31 5.47 -12.61 -7.29
CA ILE A 31 5.60 -13.26 -5.97
C ILE A 31 4.78 -12.56 -4.87
N PHE A 32 4.44 -11.29 -5.03
CA PHE A 32 3.62 -10.55 -4.08
C PHE A 32 2.21 -11.15 -3.94
N ALA A 33 1.64 -11.69 -5.02
CA ALA A 33 0.33 -12.35 -4.96
C ALA A 33 0.35 -13.55 -4.01
N LEU A 34 1.44 -14.32 -4.01
CA LEU A 34 1.62 -15.44 -3.10
C LEU A 34 1.75 -14.96 -1.65
N MET A 35 2.61 -13.97 -1.40
CA MET A 35 2.78 -13.41 -0.05
C MET A 35 1.49 -12.79 0.49
N PHE A 36 0.74 -12.07 -0.35
CA PHE A 36 -0.54 -11.48 0.03
C PHE A 36 -1.58 -12.57 0.36
N GLY A 37 -1.54 -13.71 -0.33
CA GLY A 37 -2.36 -14.88 0.02
C GLY A 37 -2.15 -15.39 1.44
N LEU A 38 -0.93 -15.28 1.99
CA LEU A 38 -0.62 -15.65 3.38
C LEU A 38 -1.09 -14.59 4.39
N ILE A 39 -1.11 -13.32 3.99
CA ILE A 39 -1.52 -12.18 4.82
C ILE A 39 -3.04 -12.05 4.86
N LYS A 40 -3.72 -12.28 3.74
CA LYS A 40 -5.16 -12.07 3.53
C LYS A 40 -6.05 -12.65 4.64
N PRO A 41 -5.84 -13.87 5.16
CA PRO A 41 -6.68 -14.43 6.23
C PRO A 41 -6.58 -13.70 7.57
N LEU A 42 -5.54 -12.90 7.76
CA LEU A 42 -5.31 -12.14 8.99
C LEU A 42 -5.97 -10.75 8.96
N LEU A 43 -6.45 -10.32 7.79
CA LEU A 43 -7.03 -8.99 7.58
C LEU A 43 -8.56 -9.06 7.66
N THR A 44 -9.17 -8.08 8.32
CA THR A 44 -10.63 -7.91 8.29
C THR A 44 -11.13 -7.54 6.89
N PRO A 45 -12.41 -7.82 6.53
CA PRO A 45 -12.98 -7.42 5.24
C PRO A 45 -12.80 -5.92 4.94
N ARG A 46 -12.99 -5.08 5.97
CA ARG A 46 -12.82 -3.62 5.89
C ARG A 46 -11.38 -3.22 5.57
N THR A 47 -10.37 -3.88 6.14
CA THR A 47 -8.97 -3.62 5.77
C THR A 47 -8.69 -4.12 4.35
N LEU A 48 -9.20 -5.30 3.99
CA LEU A 48 -9.00 -5.89 2.66
C LEU A 48 -9.52 -5.00 1.53
N GLU A 49 -10.68 -4.38 1.70
CA GLU A 49 -11.28 -3.44 0.73
C GLU A 49 -10.39 -2.21 0.46
N LYS A 50 -9.49 -1.88 1.39
CA LYS A 50 -8.59 -0.72 1.30
C LYS A 50 -7.23 -1.05 0.68
N VAL A 51 -6.95 -2.33 0.43
CA VAL A 51 -5.69 -2.78 -0.16
C VAL A 51 -5.76 -2.72 -1.68
N GLN A 52 -4.80 -2.02 -2.29
CA GLN A 52 -4.62 -1.94 -3.74
C GLN A 52 -3.21 -2.38 -4.09
N ILE A 53 -3.09 -3.31 -5.04
CA ILE A 53 -1.81 -3.86 -5.46
C ILE A 53 -1.66 -3.64 -6.96
N TRP A 54 -0.61 -2.92 -7.34
CA TRP A 54 -0.32 -2.53 -8.71
C TRP A 54 1.00 -3.14 -9.16
N GLY A 55 1.02 -3.67 -10.39
CA GLY A 55 2.24 -4.16 -11.04
C GLY A 55 3.20 -3.04 -11.47
N SER A 56 4.11 -3.34 -12.38
CA SER A 56 5.19 -2.43 -12.81
C SER A 56 4.76 -1.27 -13.72
N ASN A 57 3.53 -1.27 -14.23
CA ASN A 57 3.05 -0.20 -15.12
C ASN A 57 2.81 1.12 -14.35
N SER A 58 3.80 2.00 -14.41
CA SER A 58 3.81 3.27 -13.68
C SER A 58 2.74 4.26 -14.10
N ASN A 59 2.36 4.29 -15.37
CA ASN A 59 1.30 5.17 -15.83
C ASN A 59 -0.05 4.83 -15.17
N LYS A 60 -0.31 3.56 -14.86
CA LYS A 60 -1.54 3.13 -14.17
C LYS A 60 -1.53 3.49 -12.69
N TRP A 61 -0.47 3.10 -11.97
CA TRP A 61 -0.45 3.30 -10.52
C TRP A 61 -0.22 4.76 -10.11
N LYS A 62 0.49 5.58 -10.90
CA LYS A 62 0.61 7.02 -10.65
C LYS A 62 -0.74 7.73 -10.69
N VAL A 63 -1.57 7.41 -11.68
CA VAL A 63 -2.95 7.94 -11.78
C VAL A 63 -3.79 7.49 -10.58
N ALA A 64 -3.64 6.25 -10.12
CA ALA A 64 -4.33 5.78 -8.93
C ALA A 64 -3.90 6.50 -7.65
N LEU A 65 -2.59 6.76 -7.47
CA LEU A 65 -2.07 7.52 -6.32
C LEU A 65 -2.64 8.94 -6.28
N LEU A 66 -2.69 9.64 -7.41
CA LEU A 66 -3.21 11.01 -7.50
C LEU A 66 -4.71 11.15 -7.20
N LYS A 67 -5.47 10.05 -7.25
CA LYS A 67 -6.88 10.04 -6.79
C LYS A 67 -7.01 10.07 -5.27
N ILE A 68 -5.95 9.72 -4.55
CA ILE A 68 -5.96 9.52 -3.09
C ILE A 68 -5.10 10.59 -2.40
N ILE A 69 -4.01 11.00 -3.05
CA ILE A 69 -3.00 11.92 -2.54
C ILE A 69 -2.94 13.15 -3.46
N PRO A 70 -3.11 14.37 -2.94
CA PRO A 70 -2.92 15.59 -3.72
C PRO A 70 -1.55 15.66 -4.38
N ALA A 71 -1.48 16.18 -5.60
CA ALA A 71 -0.25 16.19 -6.40
C ALA A 71 0.90 16.93 -5.70
N ASP A 72 0.62 18.05 -5.06
CA ASP A 72 1.57 18.88 -4.31
C ASP A 72 2.11 18.20 -3.04
N GLN A 73 1.47 17.14 -2.58
CA GLN A 73 1.88 16.34 -1.43
C GLN A 73 2.65 15.06 -1.83
N LEU A 74 2.62 14.70 -3.11
CA LEU A 74 3.23 13.49 -3.64
C LEU A 74 4.55 13.81 -4.36
N LEU A 75 5.57 12.98 -4.18
CA LEU A 75 6.86 13.17 -4.85
C LEU A 75 6.75 12.97 -6.37
N PRO A 76 7.60 13.64 -7.18
CA PRO A 76 7.63 13.46 -8.64
C PRO A 76 7.87 12.04 -9.11
N ALA A 77 8.69 11.27 -8.36
CA ALA A 77 8.92 9.85 -8.64
C ALA A 77 7.62 9.03 -8.66
N TYR A 78 6.63 9.43 -7.85
CA TYR A 78 5.33 8.80 -7.74
C TYR A 78 4.22 9.53 -8.53
N GLY A 79 4.57 10.52 -9.34
CA GLY A 79 3.65 11.26 -10.21
C GLY A 79 3.09 12.55 -9.63
N GLY A 80 3.56 13.02 -8.47
CA GLY A 80 3.17 14.32 -7.93
C GLY A 80 4.09 15.47 -8.33
N THR A 81 3.90 16.62 -7.69
CA THR A 81 4.61 17.88 -7.91
C THR A 81 5.28 18.40 -6.65
N ARG A 82 5.26 17.64 -5.53
CA ARG A 82 5.92 18.05 -4.29
C ARG A 82 7.39 18.29 -4.54
N SER A 83 7.82 19.54 -4.45
CA SER A 83 9.24 19.89 -4.50
C SER A 83 9.98 19.10 -3.44
N ALA A 84 10.91 18.25 -3.87
CA ALA A 84 11.87 17.63 -2.98
C ALA A 84 12.85 18.73 -2.58
N ASN A 85 12.48 19.60 -1.64
CA ASN A 85 13.48 20.39 -0.95
C ASN A 85 14.43 19.38 -0.32
N LYS A 86 15.64 19.29 -0.87
CA LYS A 86 16.77 18.69 -0.18
C LYS A 86 17.03 19.59 1.02
N ALA A 87 16.47 19.20 2.16
CA ALA A 87 17.01 19.61 3.45
C ALA A 87 18.43 19.04 3.58
#